data_AF-A0A9J6CNZ6-F1
#
_entry.id   AF-A0A9J6CNZ6-F1
#
_cell.length_a   1.000
_cell.length_b   1.000
_cell.length_c   1.000
_cell.angle_alpha   90.00
_cell.angle_beta   90.00
_cell.angle_gamma   90.00
#
_symmetry.space_group_name_H-M   'P 1'
#
loop_
_entity.id
_entity.type
_entity.pdbx_description
1 polymer ?
#
loop_
_entity_poly.entity_id
_entity_poly.type
_entity_poly.pdbx_seq_one_letter_code
_entity_poly.pdbx_strand_id
1 'polypeptide(L)'
;MDVWTTYSPHIDRSRLVFAGTESDGSAIYVGRAHHSNDLIPGKLLTGQGLGHRCHVSYDGQEHSKEQSEVLINNNYTWVSSSDGNVPQNAVVGGQTASGEILYVGRASHCGILTPGKVHPSHRCLYLPFGWKEHRYTCYEVLVRTSNSGCNPHPPCNPTCPCPPPVQPPVCPPPVQPPVCPPQRPPICIPICKPGHKHGHKHGHRRC
;
A
#
# COMPACT_ATOMS: atom_id res chain seq x y z
N MET A 1 -16.37 8.76 18.90
CA MET A 1 -16.45 8.68 17.43
C MET A 1 -15.05 8.68 16.86
N ASP A 2 -14.80 7.95 15.77
CA ASP A 2 -13.47 7.87 15.17
C ASP A 2 -13.17 9.14 14.39
N VAL A 3 -11.95 9.65 14.54
CA VAL A 3 -11.57 10.95 13.99
C VAL A 3 -10.57 10.73 12.88
N TRP A 4 -11.01 11.05 11.67
CA TRP A 4 -10.21 11.04 10.47
C TRP A 4 -9.95 12.50 10.08
N THR A 5 -8.71 12.80 9.70
CA THR A 5 -8.34 14.13 9.22
C THR A 5 -7.44 13.99 8.02
N THR A 6 -7.50 14.95 7.09
CA THR A 6 -6.49 15.07 6.03
C THR A 6 -5.10 15.08 6.66
N TYR A 7 -4.20 14.24 6.16
CA TYR A 7 -2.85 14.22 6.68
C TYR A 7 -2.16 15.57 6.41
N SER A 8 -1.46 16.08 7.43
CA SER A 8 -0.63 17.28 7.34
C SER A 8 0.66 17.03 8.12
N PRO A 9 1.82 17.50 7.61
CA PRO A 9 3.10 17.36 8.32
C PRO A 9 3.12 18.08 9.68
N HIS A 10 2.16 18.97 9.95
CA HIS A 10 2.02 19.66 11.24
C HIS A 10 1.20 18.89 12.28
N ILE A 11 0.61 17.74 11.92
CA ILE A 11 -0.08 16.89 12.88
C ILE A 11 0.97 16.28 13.82
N ASP A 12 0.71 16.39 15.13
CA ASP A 12 1.51 15.70 16.14
C ASP A 12 1.47 14.19 15.90
N ARG A 13 2.63 13.60 15.59
CA ARG A 13 2.79 12.17 15.32
C ARG A 13 2.37 11.29 16.48
N SER A 14 2.39 11.81 17.71
CA SER A 14 1.94 11.08 18.92
C SER A 14 0.44 10.77 18.91
N ARG A 15 -0.32 11.48 18.07
CA ARG A 15 -1.76 11.30 17.89
C ARG A 15 -2.12 10.37 16.75
N LEU A 16 -1.17 9.99 15.90
CA LEU A 16 -1.45 9.13 14.76
C LEU A 16 -1.55 7.67 15.21
N VAL A 17 -2.51 6.93 14.67
CA VAL A 17 -2.66 5.50 15.02
C VAL A 17 -1.58 4.69 14.30
N PHE A 18 -0.61 4.23 15.09
CA PHE A 18 0.49 3.39 14.63
C PHE A 18 0.00 1.97 14.28
N ALA A 19 0.38 1.49 13.10
CA ALA A 19 -0.01 0.16 12.60
C ALA A 19 1.16 -0.82 12.52
N GLY A 20 2.39 -0.32 12.35
CA GLY A 20 3.61 -1.11 12.29
C GLY A 20 4.79 -0.32 11.74
N THR A 21 5.86 -1.02 11.37
CA THR A 21 7.11 -0.42 10.88
C THR A 21 7.53 -1.11 9.59
N GLU A 22 7.90 -0.34 8.57
CA GLU A 22 8.50 -0.84 7.34
C GLU A 22 9.92 -1.40 7.59
N SER A 23 10.46 -2.12 6.60
CA SER A 23 11.81 -2.72 6.68
C SER A 23 12.95 -1.71 6.89
N ASP A 24 12.76 -0.46 6.48
CA ASP A 24 13.73 0.64 6.62
C ASP A 24 13.60 1.40 7.96
N GLY A 25 12.69 0.97 8.84
CA GLY A 25 12.40 1.63 10.11
C GLY A 25 11.36 2.76 10.02
N SER A 26 10.83 3.07 8.83
CA SER A 26 9.77 4.05 8.65
C SER A 26 8.47 3.59 9.31
N ALA A 27 7.82 4.49 10.06
CA ALA A 27 6.54 4.20 10.70
C ALA A 27 5.40 4.08 9.68
N ILE A 28 4.53 3.11 9.90
CA ILE A 28 3.29 2.90 9.16
C ILE A 28 2.13 3.34 10.05
N TYR A 29 1.27 4.20 9.51
CA TYR A 29 0.06 4.65 10.19
C TYR A 29 -1.21 4.16 9.49
N VAL A 30 -2.32 4.16 10.22
CA VAL A 30 -3.64 3.86 9.67
C VAL A 30 -4.13 5.06 8.85
N GLY A 31 -4.19 4.88 7.54
CA GLY A 31 -4.77 5.85 6.61
C GLY A 31 -6.01 5.29 5.91
N ARG A 32 -6.69 6.16 5.18
CA ARG A 32 -7.70 5.79 4.19
C ARG A 32 -7.68 6.77 3.02
N ALA A 33 -8.13 6.30 1.86
CA ALA A 33 -8.19 7.14 0.67
C ALA A 33 -9.33 6.69 -0.26
N HIS A 34 -9.79 7.62 -1.10
CA HIS A 34 -10.75 7.32 -2.15
C HIS A 34 -10.08 6.64 -3.35
N HIS A 35 -10.72 5.59 -3.87
CA HIS A 35 -10.36 4.96 -5.12
C HIS A 35 -11.58 4.30 -5.76
N SER A 36 -11.88 4.62 -7.01
CA SER A 36 -12.99 4.00 -7.76
C SER A 36 -14.34 4.06 -7.02
N ASN A 37 -14.63 5.21 -6.38
CA ASN A 37 -15.80 5.48 -5.53
C ASN A 37 -15.85 4.72 -4.18
N ASP A 38 -14.91 3.83 -3.91
CA ASP A 38 -14.73 3.26 -2.58
C ASP A 38 -13.92 4.23 -1.71
N LEU A 39 -14.22 4.23 -0.41
CA LEU A 39 -13.34 4.77 0.62
C LEU A 39 -12.65 3.58 1.29
N ILE A 40 -11.34 3.47 1.13
CA ILE A 40 -10.59 2.25 1.46
C ILE A 40 -9.55 2.55 2.53
N PRO A 41 -9.52 1.82 3.67
CA PRO A 41 -8.43 1.91 4.63
C PRO A 41 -7.16 1.21 4.11
N GLY A 42 -5.99 1.73 4.51
CA GLY A 42 -4.70 1.27 4.03
C GLY A 42 -3.53 1.79 4.84
N LYS A 43 -2.31 1.58 4.32
CA LYS A 43 -1.06 1.99 4.96
C LYS A 43 -0.70 3.41 4.57
N LEU A 44 -0.46 4.27 5.56
CA LEU A 44 0.05 5.63 5.36
C LEU A 44 1.53 5.67 5.72
N LEU A 45 2.34 6.05 4.74
CA LEU A 45 3.78 6.24 4.90
C LEU A 45 4.08 7.73 4.96
N THR A 46 4.88 8.13 5.95
CA THR A 46 5.25 9.54 6.20
C THR A 46 6.77 9.77 6.13
N GLY A 47 7.51 8.87 5.46
CA GLY A 47 8.97 8.80 5.46
C GLY A 47 9.69 9.60 4.35
N GLN A 48 10.91 10.06 4.69
CA GLN A 48 12.02 10.49 3.81
C GLN A 48 11.67 11.33 2.56
N GLY A 49 11.43 12.63 2.73
CA GLY A 49 11.60 13.67 1.69
C GLY A 49 10.67 13.66 0.48
N LEU A 50 9.92 12.58 0.23
CA LEU A 50 9.06 12.38 -0.94
C LEU A 50 7.58 12.71 -0.68
N GLY A 51 7.27 13.29 0.47
CA GLY A 51 5.89 13.56 0.91
C GLY A 51 5.24 12.33 1.55
N HIS A 52 3.97 12.47 1.91
CA HIS A 52 3.17 11.40 2.48
C HIS A 52 2.37 10.69 1.39
N ARG A 53 2.19 9.38 1.52
CA ARG A 53 1.37 8.59 0.59
C ARG A 53 0.59 7.53 1.35
N CYS A 54 -0.71 7.45 1.07
CA CYS A 54 -1.56 6.37 1.52
C CYS A 54 -1.69 5.33 0.40
N HIS A 55 -1.44 4.07 0.71
CA HIS A 55 -1.54 2.97 -0.22
C HIS A 55 -2.75 2.13 0.16
N VAL A 56 -3.64 1.89 -0.81
CA VAL A 56 -4.90 1.14 -0.62
C VAL A 56 -4.96 -0.05 -1.57
N SER A 57 -5.61 -1.13 -1.14
CA SER A 57 -5.79 -2.34 -1.92
C SER A 57 -7.10 -2.28 -2.73
N TYR A 58 -7.04 -2.54 -4.03
CA TYR A 58 -8.22 -2.61 -4.89
C TYR A 58 -7.95 -3.40 -6.17
N ASP A 59 -8.86 -4.32 -6.50
CA ASP A 59 -8.87 -5.13 -7.72
C ASP A 59 -7.53 -5.82 -8.01
N GLY A 60 -6.99 -6.53 -7.00
CA GLY A 60 -5.73 -7.26 -7.14
C GLY A 60 -4.46 -6.40 -7.05
N GLN A 61 -4.59 -5.06 -6.96
CA GLN A 61 -3.46 -4.13 -7.01
C GLN A 61 -3.38 -3.21 -5.79
N GLU A 62 -2.18 -2.67 -5.57
CA GLU A 62 -1.93 -1.58 -4.63
C GLU A 62 -1.96 -0.23 -5.36
N HIS A 63 -2.67 0.74 -4.80
CA HIS A 63 -2.83 2.07 -5.37
C HIS A 63 -2.31 3.13 -4.41
N SER A 64 -1.31 3.90 -4.85
CA SER A 64 -0.79 5.04 -4.10
C SER A 64 -1.68 6.28 -4.27
N LYS A 65 -1.99 6.95 -3.16
CA LYS A 65 -2.84 8.14 -3.08
C LYS A 65 -2.17 9.22 -2.25
N GLU A 66 -2.08 10.42 -2.83
CA GLU A 66 -1.58 11.60 -2.12
C GLU A 66 -2.68 12.22 -1.26
N GLN A 67 -3.90 12.35 -1.82
CA GLN A 67 -5.07 12.78 -1.07
C GLN A 67 -5.56 11.62 -0.19
N SER A 68 -5.36 11.77 1.11
CA SER A 68 -5.71 10.75 2.09
C SER A 68 -6.04 11.36 3.45
N GLU A 69 -6.78 10.59 4.24
CA GLU A 69 -7.03 10.87 5.63
C GLU A 69 -6.23 9.91 6.52
N VAL A 70 -5.85 10.39 7.69
CA VAL A 70 -5.18 9.62 8.72
C VAL A 70 -6.09 9.50 9.95
N LEU A 71 -6.10 8.31 10.56
CA LEU A 71 -6.80 8.10 11.82
C LEU A 71 -5.96 8.67 12.97
N ILE A 72 -6.62 9.44 13.82
CA ILE A 72 -5.98 10.05 15.00
C ILE A 72 -6.67 9.64 16.31
N ASN A 73 -5.97 9.90 17.42
CA ASN A 73 -6.26 9.58 18.83
C ASN A 73 -5.72 8.22 19.28
N ASN A 74 -5.64 8.06 20.61
CA ASN A 74 -4.84 7.00 21.25
C ASN A 74 -5.71 5.97 22.01
N ASN A 75 -7.01 5.88 21.71
CA ASN A 75 -7.96 5.00 22.38
C ASN A 75 -8.32 3.77 21.53
N TYR A 76 -7.31 3.14 20.93
CA TYR A 76 -7.48 1.98 20.07
C TYR A 76 -6.62 0.80 20.53
N THR A 77 -7.09 -0.41 20.27
CA THR A 77 -6.33 -1.65 20.45
C THR A 77 -6.57 -2.58 19.26
N TRP A 78 -5.69 -3.56 19.08
CA TRP A 78 -5.75 -4.55 18.02
C TRP A 78 -6.24 -5.88 18.60
N VAL A 79 -7.28 -6.46 17.98
CA VAL A 79 -7.90 -7.71 18.44
C VAL A 79 -7.80 -8.75 17.33
N SER A 80 -7.28 -9.93 17.65
CA SER A 80 -7.20 -11.05 16.71
C SER A 80 -8.57 -11.45 16.20
N SER A 81 -8.67 -11.70 14.90
CA SER A 81 -9.90 -12.09 14.21
C SER A 81 -9.58 -12.92 12.96
N SER A 82 -10.60 -13.50 12.35
CA SER A 82 -10.46 -14.25 11.10
C SER A 82 -11.74 -14.29 10.27
N ASP A 83 -11.62 -14.70 9.01
CA ASP A 83 -12.73 -15.14 8.15
C ASP A 83 -13.90 -14.16 8.01
N GLY A 84 -13.62 -12.86 8.01
CA GLY A 84 -14.60 -11.78 7.92
C GLY A 84 -15.18 -11.35 9.26
N ASN A 85 -14.79 -11.97 10.37
CA ASN A 85 -15.26 -11.59 11.70
C ASN A 85 -14.78 -10.18 12.07
N VAL A 86 -15.71 -9.39 12.61
CA VAL A 86 -15.50 -8.00 13.03
C VAL A 86 -15.94 -7.87 14.48
N PRO A 87 -15.01 -7.65 15.43
CA PRO A 87 -15.34 -7.47 16.84
C PRO A 87 -16.21 -6.23 17.09
N GLN A 88 -16.86 -6.19 18.27
CA GLN A 88 -17.58 -5.00 18.72
C GLN A 88 -16.62 -3.80 18.82
N ASN A 89 -17.13 -2.61 18.50
CA ASN A 89 -16.36 -1.36 18.49
C ASN A 89 -15.21 -1.33 17.45
N ALA A 90 -15.24 -2.20 16.44
CA ALA A 90 -14.31 -2.12 15.32
C ALA A 90 -14.38 -0.78 14.61
N VAL A 91 -13.21 -0.27 14.22
CA VAL A 91 -13.08 1.01 13.53
C VAL A 91 -13.51 0.85 12.07
N VAL A 92 -14.54 1.61 11.70
CA VAL A 92 -14.95 1.74 10.30
C VAL A 92 -13.88 2.53 9.54
N GLY A 93 -13.25 1.86 8.58
CA GLY A 93 -12.18 2.42 7.74
C GLY A 93 -12.72 3.07 6.46
N GLY A 94 -13.90 2.67 6.03
CA GLY A 94 -14.57 3.23 4.86
C GLY A 94 -15.71 2.34 4.38
N GLN A 95 -16.01 2.42 3.10
CA GLN A 95 -17.11 1.69 2.48
C GLN A 95 -16.87 1.51 0.98
N THR A 96 -17.42 0.43 0.42
CA THR A 96 -17.46 0.23 -1.02
C THR A 96 -18.48 1.16 -1.68
N ALA A 97 -18.41 1.29 -3.00
CA ALA A 97 -19.40 2.02 -3.80
C ALA A 97 -20.82 1.43 -3.69
N SER A 98 -20.94 0.13 -3.37
CA SER A 98 -22.22 -0.53 -3.10
C SER A 98 -22.74 -0.32 -1.67
N GLY A 99 -21.98 0.35 -0.81
CA GLY A 99 -22.34 0.63 0.57
C GLY A 99 -21.93 -0.43 1.59
N GLU A 100 -21.13 -1.44 1.20
CA GLU A 100 -20.58 -2.39 2.17
C GLU A 100 -19.52 -1.71 3.03
N ILE A 101 -19.64 -1.85 4.35
CA ILE A 101 -18.69 -1.27 5.31
C ILE A 101 -17.37 -2.04 5.29
N LEU A 102 -16.27 -1.29 5.21
CA LEU A 102 -14.91 -1.80 5.33
C LEU A 102 -14.32 -1.41 6.69
N TYR A 103 -13.60 -2.33 7.31
CA TYR A 103 -12.98 -2.13 8.63
C TYR A 103 -11.46 -2.08 8.52
N VAL A 104 -10.83 -1.42 9.49
CA VAL A 104 -9.38 -1.39 9.59
C VAL A 104 -8.89 -2.70 10.20
N GLY A 105 -8.06 -3.42 9.45
CA GLY A 105 -7.31 -4.57 9.97
C GLY A 105 -5.84 -4.49 9.60
N ARG A 106 -5.03 -5.36 10.19
CA ARG A 106 -3.61 -5.52 9.86
C ARG A 106 -3.20 -6.99 9.94
N ALA A 107 -2.15 -7.34 9.21
CA ALA A 107 -1.49 -8.63 9.34
C ALA A 107 0.00 -8.49 8.99
N SER A 108 0.78 -9.53 9.30
CA SER A 108 2.20 -9.58 8.92
C SER A 108 2.34 -10.06 7.47
N HIS A 109 3.04 -9.28 6.66
CA HIS A 109 3.44 -9.63 5.30
C HIS A 109 4.94 -9.40 5.14
N CYS A 110 5.69 -10.44 4.75
CA CYS A 110 7.16 -10.43 4.71
C CYS A 110 7.82 -9.90 6.01
N GLY A 111 7.25 -10.21 7.18
CA GLY A 111 7.75 -9.74 8.49
C GLY A 111 7.36 -8.31 8.86
N ILE A 112 6.66 -7.59 7.97
CA ILE A 112 6.19 -6.22 8.18
C ILE A 112 4.72 -6.28 8.61
N LEU A 113 4.40 -5.66 9.74
CA LEU A 113 3.02 -5.52 10.19
C LEU A 113 2.39 -4.31 9.50
N THR A 114 1.39 -4.53 8.65
CA THR A 114 0.84 -3.48 7.77
C THR A 114 -0.68 -3.50 7.74
N PRO A 115 -1.35 -2.33 7.72
CA PRO A 115 -2.81 -2.25 7.72
C PRO A 115 -3.42 -2.33 6.32
N GLY A 116 -4.69 -2.69 6.25
CA GLY A 116 -5.50 -2.75 5.03
C GLY A 116 -6.99 -2.86 5.32
N LYS A 117 -7.77 -3.26 4.31
CA LYS A 117 -9.23 -3.38 4.39
C LYS A 117 -9.66 -4.78 4.81
N VAL A 118 -10.39 -4.88 5.92
CA VAL A 118 -11.18 -6.05 6.23
C VAL A 118 -12.49 -5.92 5.47
N HIS A 119 -12.80 -6.94 4.68
CA HIS A 119 -13.98 -7.00 3.84
C HIS A 119 -14.85 -8.16 4.32
N PRO A 120 -15.88 -7.90 5.14
CA PRO A 120 -16.65 -8.94 5.82
C PRO A 120 -17.27 -9.95 4.86
N SER A 121 -17.89 -9.50 3.76
CA SER A 121 -18.51 -10.41 2.79
C SER A 121 -17.51 -11.30 2.04
N HIS A 122 -16.28 -10.81 1.81
CA HIS A 122 -15.19 -11.58 1.20
C HIS A 122 -14.45 -12.48 2.21
N ARG A 123 -14.77 -12.33 3.50
CA ARG A 123 -14.23 -13.12 4.60
C ARG A 123 -12.71 -13.01 4.74
N CYS A 124 -12.15 -11.83 4.50
CA CYS A 124 -10.70 -11.64 4.54
C CYS A 124 -10.27 -10.18 4.78
N LEU A 125 -9.00 -10.02 5.14
CA LEU A 125 -8.23 -8.79 5.06
C LEU A 125 -7.48 -8.73 3.72
N TYR A 126 -7.45 -7.56 3.11
CA TYR A 126 -6.65 -7.26 1.93
C TYR A 126 -5.58 -6.21 2.23
N LEU A 127 -4.32 -6.57 2.03
CA LEU A 127 -3.16 -5.71 2.28
C LEU A 127 -2.57 -5.15 0.98
N PRO A 128 -2.30 -3.83 0.89
CA PRO A 128 -1.53 -3.25 -0.21
C PRO A 128 -0.03 -3.42 0.02
N PHE A 129 0.63 -4.27 -0.77
CA PHE A 129 2.08 -4.48 -0.67
C PHE A 129 2.73 -4.87 -1.99
N GLY A 130 3.85 -4.22 -2.31
CA GLY A 130 4.66 -4.54 -3.48
C GLY A 130 3.88 -4.46 -4.79
N TRP A 131 3.01 -3.44 -4.94
CA TRP A 131 2.16 -3.21 -6.12
C TRP A 131 0.98 -4.17 -6.26
N LYS A 132 0.78 -5.07 -5.29
CA LYS A 132 -0.28 -6.09 -5.30
C LYS A 132 -1.18 -5.98 -4.09
N GLU A 133 -2.40 -6.47 -4.26
CA GLU A 133 -3.32 -6.75 -3.17
C GLU A 133 -3.10 -8.19 -2.68
N HIS A 134 -2.85 -8.37 -1.39
CA HIS A 134 -2.63 -9.67 -0.77
C HIS A 134 -3.77 -10.03 0.16
N ARG A 135 -4.30 -11.23 0.03
CA ARG A 135 -5.45 -11.72 0.79
C ARG A 135 -5.02 -12.54 2.02
N TYR A 136 -5.63 -12.24 3.17
CA TYR A 136 -5.40 -12.92 4.45
C TYR A 136 -6.71 -13.29 5.13
N THR A 137 -6.81 -14.52 5.64
CA THR A 137 -7.99 -14.97 6.42
C THR A 137 -7.79 -14.85 7.92
N CYS A 138 -6.55 -14.76 8.42
CA CYS A 138 -6.22 -14.49 9.82
C CYS A 138 -5.55 -13.11 9.93
N TYR A 139 -6.03 -12.29 10.86
CA TYR A 139 -5.61 -10.89 10.98
C TYR A 139 -5.95 -10.30 12.35
N GLU A 140 -5.57 -9.06 12.60
CA GLU A 140 -6.07 -8.26 13.71
C GLU A 140 -7.01 -7.17 13.19
N VAL A 141 -8.05 -6.84 13.95
CA VAL A 141 -8.98 -5.73 13.68
C VAL A 141 -8.71 -4.62 14.69
N LEU A 142 -8.68 -3.37 14.21
CA LEU A 142 -8.56 -2.21 15.07
C LEU A 142 -9.91 -1.95 15.74
N VAL A 143 -9.93 -1.89 17.08
CA VAL A 143 -11.13 -1.63 17.87
C VAL A 143 -10.92 -0.45 18.81
N ARG A 144 -11.99 0.30 19.11
CA ARG A 144 -11.94 1.35 20.13
C ARG A 144 -11.87 0.73 21.53
N THR A 145 -10.90 1.17 22.32
CA THR A 145 -10.82 0.87 23.75
C THR A 145 -11.87 1.70 24.49
N SER A 146 -12.95 1.06 24.97
CA SER A 146 -13.90 1.69 25.87
C SER A 146 -13.30 1.76 27.27
N ASN A 147 -13.15 2.97 27.84
CA ASN A 147 -12.68 3.14 29.23
C ASN A 147 -13.74 2.76 30.29
N SER A 148 -14.77 2.01 29.93
CA SER A 148 -15.68 1.36 30.87
C SER A 148 -15.01 0.07 31.33
N GLY A 149 -14.67 0.01 32.63
CA GLY A 149 -14.10 -1.16 33.31
C GLY A 149 -15.03 -2.37 33.26
N CYS A 150 -15.09 -3.01 32.10
CA CYS A 150 -15.67 -4.33 31.94
C CYS A 150 -14.53 -5.33 32.14
N ASN A 151 -14.70 -6.18 33.16
CA ASN A 151 -13.82 -7.29 33.54
C ASN A 151 -13.14 -7.94 32.33
N PRO A 152 -11.87 -8.39 32.46
CA PRO A 152 -11.23 -9.18 31.42
C PRO A 152 -12.20 -10.28 31.01
N HIS A 153 -12.60 -10.27 29.74
CA HIS A 153 -13.36 -11.37 29.18
C HIS A 153 -12.62 -12.67 29.54
N PRO A 154 -13.35 -13.74 29.88
CA PRO A 154 -12.74 -15.03 30.16
C PRO A 154 -11.76 -15.36 29.02
N PRO A 155 -10.58 -15.93 29.34
CA PRO A 155 -9.61 -16.29 28.32
C PRO A 155 -10.37 -17.07 27.24
N CYS A 156 -10.22 -16.63 25.99
CA CYS A 156 -10.72 -17.37 24.84
C CYS A 156 -10.41 -18.85 25.09
N ASN A 157 -11.47 -19.68 25.04
CA ASN A 157 -11.38 -21.11 25.21
C ASN A 157 -10.11 -21.64 24.50
N PRO A 158 -9.20 -22.36 25.18
CA PRO A 158 -7.92 -22.82 24.61
C PRO A 158 -8.07 -23.74 23.37
N THR A 159 -9.30 -24.02 22.95
CA THR A 159 -9.63 -24.72 21.70
C THR A 159 -9.67 -23.83 20.46
N CYS A 160 -9.48 -22.52 20.58
CA CYS A 160 -8.98 -21.74 19.45
C CYS A 160 -7.46 -21.92 19.45
N PRO A 161 -6.90 -22.89 18.70
CA PRO A 161 -5.48 -22.81 18.42
C PRO A 161 -5.31 -21.45 17.74
N CYS A 162 -4.66 -20.50 18.41
CA CYS A 162 -3.88 -19.52 17.70
C CYS A 162 -3.08 -20.36 16.70
N PRO A 163 -3.33 -20.27 15.38
CA PRO A 163 -2.42 -20.92 14.47
C PRO A 163 -1.03 -20.38 14.87
N PRO A 164 -0.02 -21.26 15.06
CA PRO A 164 1.36 -20.78 15.23
C PRO A 164 1.58 -19.72 14.15
N PRO A 165 2.24 -18.58 14.44
CA PRO A 165 2.33 -17.45 13.52
C PRO A 165 2.53 -18.02 12.13
N VAL A 166 1.47 -17.99 11.32
CA VAL A 166 1.50 -18.65 10.02
C VAL A 166 2.64 -17.94 9.36
N GLN A 167 3.75 -18.65 9.14
CA GLN A 167 4.90 -18.08 8.47
C GLN A 167 4.27 -17.40 7.25
N PRO A 168 4.37 -16.06 7.13
CA PRO A 168 3.75 -15.38 6.01
C PRO A 168 4.21 -16.15 4.77
N PRO A 169 3.32 -16.43 3.79
CA PRO A 169 3.71 -17.17 2.60
C PRO A 169 5.05 -16.61 2.16
N VAL A 170 6.08 -17.47 2.16
CA VAL A 170 7.47 -17.06 1.91
C VAL A 170 7.42 -16.18 0.69
N CYS A 171 7.69 -14.89 0.88
CA CYS A 171 7.50 -13.94 -0.20
C CYS A 171 8.32 -14.45 -1.37
N PRO A 172 7.71 -14.74 -2.54
CA PRO A 172 8.46 -15.26 -3.65
C PRO A 172 9.60 -14.26 -3.92
N PRO A 173 10.82 -14.75 -4.23
CA PRO A 173 11.94 -13.87 -4.50
C PRO A 173 11.51 -12.82 -5.54
N PRO A 174 11.97 -11.56 -5.41
CA PRO A 174 11.59 -10.50 -6.34
C PRO A 174 11.85 -11.00 -7.77
N VAL A 175 10.78 -11.04 -8.57
CA VAL A 175 10.90 -11.31 -10.00
C VAL A 175 11.76 -10.17 -10.55
N GLN A 176 12.99 -10.49 -10.97
CA GLN A 176 13.88 -9.50 -11.57
C GLN A 176 13.10 -8.82 -12.71
N PRO A 177 13.12 -7.48 -12.82
CA PRO A 177 12.53 -6.81 -13.96
C PRO A 177 13.14 -7.40 -15.24
N PRO A 178 12.37 -7.51 -16.35
CA PRO A 178 12.92 -7.98 -17.59
C PRO A 178 14.16 -7.16 -17.92
N VAL A 179 15.30 -7.83 -18.01
CA VAL A 179 16.55 -7.21 -18.45
C VAL A 179 16.25 -6.60 -19.82
N CYS A 180 16.26 -5.26 -19.90
CA CYS A 180 16.11 -4.58 -21.17
C CYS A 180 17.12 -5.21 -22.14
N PRO A 181 16.70 -5.68 -23.32
CA PRO A 181 17.65 -6.19 -24.31
C PRO A 181 18.68 -5.08 -24.57
N PRO A 182 19.98 -5.42 -24.69
CA PRO A 182 21.01 -4.42 -24.90
C PRO A 182 20.61 -3.57 -26.10
N GLN A 183 20.39 -2.27 -25.87
CA GLN A 183 20.12 -1.35 -26.95
C GLN A 183 21.32 -1.42 -27.89
N ARG A 184 21.07 -1.92 -29.11
CA ARG A 184 22.07 -1.92 -30.17
C ARG A 184 22.53 -0.46 -30.32
N PRO A 185 23.85 -0.17 -30.28
CA PRO A 185 24.31 1.20 -30.40
C PRO A 185 23.78 1.81 -31.70
N PRO A 186 23.44 3.12 -31.71
CA PRO A 186 22.96 3.77 -32.91
C PRO A 186 24.01 3.61 -34.01
N ILE A 187 23.56 3.12 -35.17
CA ILE A 187 24.38 3.07 -36.38
C ILE A 187 24.69 4.53 -36.74
N CYS A 188 25.92 4.96 -36.51
CA CYS A 188 26.41 6.22 -37.04
C CYS A 188 26.39 6.14 -38.58
N ILE A 189 25.37 6.73 -39.20
CA ILE A 189 25.35 6.97 -40.64
C ILE A 189 26.37 8.08 -40.91
N PRO A 190 27.41 7.87 -41.74
CA PRO A 190 28.34 8.94 -42.07
C PRO A 190 27.63 10.00 -42.91
N ILE A 191 27.57 11.22 -42.39
CA ILE A 191 27.16 12.40 -43.16
C ILE A 191 28.28 12.65 -44.19
N CYS A 192 28.05 12.29 -45.45
CA CYS A 192 28.91 12.69 -46.56
C CYS A 192 28.87 14.23 -46.69
N LYS A 193 29.99 14.88 -46.42
CA LYS A 193 30.20 16.30 -46.74
C LYS A 193 30.24 16.48 -48.26
N PRO A 194 29.63 17.52 -48.85
CA PRO A 194 29.82 17.84 -50.27
C PRO A 194 31.25 18.37 -50.48
N GLY A 195 32.04 17.63 -51.25
CA GLY A 195 33.39 18.04 -51.65
C GLY A 195 33.37 19.20 -52.63
N HIS A 196 34.15 20.25 -52.32
CA HIS A 196 34.65 21.21 -53.29
C HIS A 196 35.37 20.49 -54.44
N LYS A 197 35.05 20.84 -55.69
CA LYS A 197 35.96 20.61 -56.82
C LYS A 197 36.30 21.93 -57.49
N HIS A 198 37.57 22.30 -57.37
CA HIS A 198 38.26 23.22 -58.27
C HIS A 198 38.33 22.60 -59.67
N GLY A 199 38.17 23.45 -60.69
CA GLY A 199 38.01 23.04 -62.08
C GLY A 199 39.31 22.70 -62.81
N HIS A 200 39.18 22.28 -64.07
CA HIS A 200 40.02 22.76 -65.16
C HIS A 200 39.44 22.43 -66.53
N LYS A 201 39.94 23.22 -67.49
CA LYS A 201 39.57 23.54 -68.87
C LYS A 201 39.59 22.40 -69.92
N HIS A 202 39.10 22.82 -71.10
CA HIS A 202 39.31 22.32 -72.48
C HIS A 202 38.25 21.33 -72.96
N GLY A 203 37.61 21.46 -74.13
CA GLY A 203 37.81 22.30 -75.32
C GLY A 203 37.31 21.51 -76.55
N HIS A 204 36.82 22.20 -77.59
CA HIS A 204 36.36 21.71 -78.91
C HIS A 204 34.95 21.09 -79.00
N ARG A 205 34.15 21.26 -80.06
CA ARG A 205 33.94 22.24 -81.16
C ARG A 205 32.84 21.60 -82.05
N ARG A 206 32.02 22.43 -82.72
CA ARG A 206 31.07 22.14 -83.84
C ARG A 206 29.72 21.54 -83.39
N CYS A 207 28.56 21.91 -83.94
CA CYS A 207 28.22 22.70 -85.14
C CYS A 207 27.34 23.91 -84.79
#